data_AF-A0A7G3APH6-F1
#
_entry.id   AF-A0A7G3APH6-F1
#
_cell.length_a   1.000
_cell.length_b   1.000
_cell.length_c   1.000
_cell.angle_alpha   90.00
_cell.angle_beta   90.00
_cell.angle_gamma   90.00
#
_symmetry.space_group_name_H-M   'P 1'
#
loop_
_entity.id
_entity.type
_entity.pdbx_description
1 polymer ?
#
loop_
_entity_poly.entity_id
_entity_poly.type
_entity_poly.pdbx_seq_one_letter_code
_entity_poly.pdbx_strand_id
1 'polypeptide(L)'
;MLAHVFRNWIQIALLLFLAVIASSIPIAVDQRSSLKWGPCIWVRDRKCPDSDIKFFLFTSRNPSERQCIYVDSTWEKSNISTSYFNPLHPTKIIIHGYNSDMYLNSLIEMRDEYLQRGDYNLFFVDWSYLGQSPCYVMAVHNADHVGACIAQLIHRLLETETTDIHLIGFSLGGQVTNYVAKHAKPFRIPRITGLDPALPLYIGVGNDEKLDPSDALFVDVLHTNALVQGKVERCGHADFYFNGGILQPGCWSNGQNPIVCSHHRAPDYYMESIRSFRGFWGWQCESYINYLLGFCRPTDILREAGENCKNTTRGMFLINTNPNMPFAMGKWTDILSNTGLKSNLIEEYLAPIKRKNPLQDELDQWGKLDGNFNNIMNFPTPLPQDPANDEWVYFSQHGTKRITEHLFGTLLDETLERQRNDIEDNSLQAGSFDDGEKLQALTEKSANEPHNPIQDHITNPIIYREKVITEYVKNITGYEDTFPLPQN
;
A
#
# COMPACT_ATOMS: atom_id res chain seq x y z
N MET A 1 23.56 -31.94 23.06
CA MET A 1 24.79 -31.98 22.24
C MET A 1 24.50 -32.36 20.79
N LEU A 2 23.73 -33.44 20.51
CA LEU A 2 23.32 -33.83 19.15
C LEU A 2 22.47 -32.79 18.39
N ALA A 3 21.57 -32.05 19.07
CA ALA A 3 20.75 -31.00 18.46
C ALA A 3 21.56 -29.77 17.97
N HIS A 4 22.70 -29.48 18.61
CA HIS A 4 23.57 -28.37 18.21
C HIS A 4 24.40 -28.70 16.97
N VAL A 5 24.77 -29.98 16.80
CA VAL A 5 25.46 -30.48 15.62
C VAL A 5 24.52 -30.47 14.42
N PHE A 6 23.28 -30.94 14.56
CA PHE A 6 22.28 -30.95 13.47
C PHE A 6 21.94 -29.54 12.95
N ARG A 7 21.81 -28.56 13.85
CA ARG A 7 21.55 -27.15 13.49
C ARG A 7 22.69 -26.51 12.70
N ASN A 8 23.93 -26.87 13.01
CA ASN A 8 25.10 -26.39 12.25
C ASN A 8 25.18 -27.04 10.86
N TRP A 9 24.82 -28.31 10.73
CA TRP A 9 24.80 -28.99 9.42
C TRP A 9 23.72 -28.45 8.48
N ILE A 10 22.53 -28.11 9.01
CA ILE A 10 21.47 -27.47 8.22
C ILE A 10 21.90 -26.07 7.75
N GLN A 11 22.54 -25.27 8.61
CA GLN A 11 23.06 -23.96 8.20
C GLN A 11 24.18 -24.06 7.17
N ILE A 12 25.10 -25.03 7.31
CA ILE A 12 26.16 -25.27 6.34
C ILE A 12 25.56 -25.78 5.01
N ALA A 13 24.57 -26.67 5.05
CA ALA A 13 23.88 -27.14 3.86
C ALA A 13 23.09 -26.01 3.17
N LEU A 14 22.45 -25.11 3.91
CA LEU A 14 21.77 -23.94 3.35
C LEU A 14 22.75 -22.97 2.70
N LEU A 15 23.91 -22.72 3.35
CA LEU A 15 24.96 -21.86 2.81
C LEU A 15 25.62 -22.47 1.57
N LEU A 16 25.84 -23.79 1.55
CA LEU A 16 26.35 -24.51 0.38
C LEU A 16 25.31 -24.55 -0.75
N PHE A 17 24.02 -24.70 -0.43
CA PHE A 17 22.93 -24.66 -1.41
C PHE A 17 22.77 -23.26 -2.01
N LEU A 18 22.83 -22.21 -1.19
CA LEU A 18 22.86 -20.82 -1.65
C LEU A 18 24.12 -20.52 -2.47
N ALA A 19 25.29 -21.07 -2.10
CA ALA A 19 26.52 -20.94 -2.88
C ALA A 19 26.45 -21.67 -4.22
N VAL A 20 25.80 -22.84 -4.28
CA VAL A 20 25.57 -23.60 -5.52
C VAL A 20 24.56 -22.90 -6.43
N ILE A 21 23.48 -22.33 -5.89
CA ILE A 21 22.54 -21.49 -6.65
C ILE A 21 23.23 -20.23 -7.16
N ALA A 22 24.06 -19.57 -6.34
CA ALA A 22 24.85 -18.41 -6.75
C ALA A 22 25.89 -18.76 -7.83
N SER A 23 26.41 -20.00 -7.84
CA SER A 23 27.37 -20.48 -8.85
C SER A 23 26.74 -20.85 -10.19
N SER A 24 25.41 -20.90 -10.29
CA SER A 24 24.69 -21.33 -11.49
C SER A 24 24.16 -20.17 -12.35
N ILE A 25 24.34 -18.92 -11.89
CA ILE A 25 23.85 -17.73 -12.59
C ILE A 25 25.06 -16.88 -13.00
N PRO A 26 25.25 -16.58 -14.30
CA PRO A 26 26.39 -15.80 -14.74
C PRO A 26 26.30 -14.39 -14.16
N ILE A 27 27.18 -14.09 -13.22
CA ILE A 27 27.43 -12.73 -12.75
C ILE A 27 28.24 -12.03 -13.82
N ALA A 28 27.60 -11.11 -14.55
CA ALA A 28 28.29 -10.26 -15.51
C ALA A 28 28.54 -8.89 -14.88
N VAL A 29 29.82 -8.48 -14.84
CA VAL A 29 30.18 -7.08 -14.64
C VAL A 29 30.06 -6.40 -16.00
N ASP A 30 29.06 -5.55 -16.16
CA ASP A 30 28.89 -4.76 -17.38
C ASP A 30 29.93 -3.61 -17.41
N GLN A 31 30.36 -3.19 -18.61
CA GLN A 31 31.33 -2.11 -18.82
C GLN A 31 30.88 -0.76 -18.21
N ARG A 32 29.59 -0.61 -17.89
CA ARG A 32 29.02 0.56 -17.21
C ARG A 32 29.13 0.53 -15.68
N SER A 33 30.09 -0.18 -15.09
CA SER A 33 30.27 -0.25 -13.63
C SER A 33 28.99 -0.67 -12.88
N SER A 34 28.33 -1.72 -13.38
CA SER A 34 27.12 -2.30 -12.77
C SER A 34 27.21 -3.81 -12.76
N LEU A 35 26.66 -4.42 -11.71
CA LEU A 35 26.50 -5.87 -11.62
C LEU A 35 25.13 -6.25 -12.16
N LYS A 36 25.07 -7.24 -13.04
CA LYS A 36 23.81 -7.77 -13.58
C LYS A 36 23.57 -9.20 -13.08
N TRP A 37 22.37 -9.44 -12.56
CA TRP A 37 21.87 -10.75 -12.19
C TRP A 37 20.51 -10.95 -12.87
N GLY A 38 20.49 -11.64 -14.01
CA GLY A 38 19.28 -11.74 -14.84
C GLY A 38 18.78 -10.34 -15.26
N PRO A 39 17.50 -9.99 -15.04
CA PRO A 39 16.99 -8.65 -15.30
C PRO A 39 17.45 -7.61 -14.25
N CYS A 40 17.99 -8.04 -13.11
CA CYS A 40 18.29 -7.14 -11.99
C CYS A 40 19.65 -6.47 -12.14
N ILE A 41 19.67 -5.16 -11.91
CA ILE A 41 20.86 -4.32 -12.08
C ILE A 41 21.20 -3.71 -10.74
N TRP A 42 22.43 -3.91 -10.28
CA TRP A 42 23.00 -3.22 -9.14
C TRP A 42 24.00 -2.19 -9.67
N VAL A 43 23.64 -0.92 -9.57
CA VAL A 43 24.53 0.19 -9.91
C VAL A 43 25.65 0.26 -8.88
N ARG A 44 26.92 0.35 -9.29
CA ARG A 44 28.04 0.55 -8.36
C ARG A 44 28.58 1.97 -8.44
N ASP A 45 29.20 2.30 -9.57
CA ASP A 45 29.97 3.53 -9.73
C ASP A 45 29.58 4.28 -11.01
N ARG A 46 28.30 4.20 -11.39
CA ARG A 46 27.79 4.96 -12.54
C ARG A 46 27.79 6.45 -12.22
N LYS A 47 27.96 7.26 -13.26
CA LYS A 47 27.91 8.72 -13.18
C LYS A 47 26.76 9.22 -14.03
N CYS A 48 26.20 10.36 -13.64
CA CYS A 48 25.19 11.05 -14.44
C CYS A 48 25.89 11.94 -15.49
N PRO A 49 25.37 12.06 -16.74
CA PRO A 49 24.13 11.47 -17.22
C PRO A 49 24.17 9.94 -17.35
N ASP A 50 23.12 9.28 -16.87
CA ASP A 50 22.89 7.86 -17.08
C ASP A 50 21.77 7.67 -18.10
N SER A 51 21.99 6.87 -19.15
CA SER A 51 21.00 6.64 -20.21
C SER A 51 19.76 5.87 -19.73
N ASP A 52 19.88 5.18 -18.59
CA ASP A 52 18.82 4.35 -18.03
C ASP A 52 17.88 5.17 -17.14
N ILE A 53 18.17 6.47 -16.94
CA ILE A 53 17.33 7.44 -16.24
C ILE A 53 16.99 8.55 -17.25
N LYS A 54 15.70 8.66 -17.61
CA LYS A 54 15.23 9.56 -18.66
C LYS A 54 14.36 10.66 -18.06
N PHE A 55 14.48 11.85 -18.64
CA PHE A 55 13.67 13.00 -18.27
C PHE A 55 12.77 13.39 -19.45
N PHE A 56 11.49 13.60 -19.17
CA PHE A 56 10.51 14.02 -20.15
C PHE A 56 9.80 15.27 -19.69
N LEU A 57 9.78 16.30 -20.53
CA LEU A 57 9.13 17.57 -20.23
C LEU A 57 7.76 17.65 -20.92
N PHE A 58 6.76 18.06 -20.14
CA PHE A 58 5.46 18.53 -20.62
C PHE A 58 5.23 19.97 -20.16
N THR A 59 4.64 20.76 -21.06
CA THR A 59 4.22 22.15 -20.83
C THR A 59 2.92 22.40 -21.58
N SER A 60 2.31 23.59 -21.41
CA SER A 60 1.15 24.01 -22.20
C SER A 60 1.41 24.05 -23.70
N ARG A 61 2.69 24.11 -24.14
CA ARG A 61 3.08 24.08 -25.57
C ARG A 61 3.15 22.67 -26.15
N ASN A 62 3.30 21.65 -25.32
CA ASN A 62 3.39 20.25 -25.73
C ASN A 62 2.60 19.35 -24.76
N PRO A 63 1.27 19.55 -24.63
CA PRO A 63 0.49 18.91 -23.58
C PRO A 63 0.42 17.39 -23.70
N SER A 64 0.41 16.87 -24.92
CA SER A 64 0.30 15.43 -25.20
C SER A 64 1.62 14.79 -25.62
N GLU A 65 2.53 15.55 -26.23
CA GLU A 65 3.78 15.05 -26.78
C GLU A 65 4.94 15.27 -25.83
N ARG A 66 5.53 14.18 -25.32
CA ARG A 66 6.71 14.26 -24.45
C ARG A 66 7.92 14.83 -25.18
N GLN A 67 8.59 15.82 -24.59
CA GLN A 67 9.90 16.27 -25.05
C GLN A 67 11.01 15.59 -24.24
N CYS A 68 11.91 14.85 -24.90
CA CYS A 68 13.05 14.24 -24.24
C CYS A 68 14.04 15.31 -23.77
N ILE A 69 14.40 15.29 -22.49
CA ILE A 69 15.38 16.20 -21.91
C ILE A 69 16.66 15.42 -21.62
N TYR A 70 17.73 15.83 -22.29
CA TYR A 70 19.09 15.40 -22.02
C TYR A 70 19.75 16.38 -21.07
N VAL A 71 20.21 15.86 -19.93
CA VAL A 71 20.82 16.63 -18.84
C VAL A 71 22.28 16.23 -18.77
N ASP A 72 23.19 17.11 -19.17
CA ASP A 72 24.63 16.86 -19.12
C ASP A 72 25.27 17.53 -17.88
N SER A 73 26.59 17.35 -17.75
CA SER A 73 27.48 18.03 -16.81
C SER A 73 27.43 19.57 -16.86
N THR A 74 26.98 20.17 -17.97
CA THR A 74 26.94 21.64 -18.19
C THR A 74 25.63 22.05 -18.86
N TRP A 75 25.23 23.31 -18.69
CA TRP A 75 24.03 23.86 -19.32
C TRP A 75 24.08 23.81 -20.84
N GLU A 76 25.22 24.16 -21.46
CA GLU A 76 25.38 24.24 -22.91
C GLU A 76 25.30 22.89 -23.61
N LYS A 77 25.66 21.81 -22.90
CA LYS A 77 25.54 20.43 -23.38
C LYS A 77 24.18 19.79 -23.10
N SER A 78 23.40 20.41 -22.21
CA SER A 78 22.03 20.00 -21.95
C SER A 78 21.11 20.59 -23.03
N ASN A 79 19.97 19.95 -23.30
CA ASN A 79 19.00 20.48 -24.28
C ASN A 79 17.82 21.24 -23.63
N ILE A 80 17.97 21.67 -22.38
CA ILE A 80 16.91 22.39 -21.64
C ILE A 80 16.64 23.75 -22.28
N SER A 81 17.68 24.46 -22.73
CA SER A 81 17.58 25.79 -23.36
C SER A 81 16.84 25.79 -24.71
N THR A 82 16.84 24.66 -25.42
CA THR A 82 16.14 24.48 -26.70
C THR A 82 14.81 23.73 -26.54
N SER A 83 14.42 23.45 -25.30
CA SER A 83 13.15 22.82 -24.96
C SER A 83 12.03 23.85 -24.76
N TYR A 84 10.81 23.39 -24.47
CA TYR A 84 9.70 24.26 -24.08
C TYR A 84 9.77 24.73 -22.61
N PHE A 85 10.83 24.38 -21.89
CA PHE A 85 11.06 24.83 -20.52
C PHE A 85 11.02 26.35 -20.40
N ASN A 86 10.32 26.84 -19.38
CA ASN A 86 10.28 28.27 -19.05
C ASN A 86 10.65 28.48 -17.58
N PRO A 87 11.77 29.16 -17.26
CA PRO A 87 12.20 29.36 -15.87
C PRO A 87 11.23 30.21 -15.02
N LEU A 88 10.32 30.95 -15.67
CA LEU A 88 9.29 31.73 -14.98
C LEU A 88 8.11 30.89 -14.48
N HIS A 89 7.98 29.65 -14.93
CA HIS A 89 6.87 28.77 -14.54
C HIS A 89 7.27 27.85 -13.37
N PRO A 90 6.35 27.56 -12.43
CA PRO A 90 6.60 26.59 -11.38
C PRO A 90 6.99 25.22 -11.95
N THR A 91 7.97 24.57 -11.33
CA THR A 91 8.49 23.29 -11.81
C THR A 91 8.07 22.15 -10.90
N LYS A 92 7.43 21.13 -11.48
CA LYS A 92 7.07 19.87 -10.81
C LYS A 92 7.95 18.75 -11.37
N ILE A 93 8.60 17.98 -10.50
CA ILE A 93 9.35 16.78 -10.88
C ILE A 93 8.61 15.57 -10.32
N ILE A 94 8.05 14.75 -11.22
CA ILE A 94 7.17 13.62 -10.89
C ILE A 94 7.97 12.33 -11.06
N ILE A 95 8.01 11.53 -9.99
CA ILE A 95 8.88 10.34 -9.87
C ILE A 95 8.02 9.12 -9.56
N HIS A 96 8.02 8.13 -10.47
CA HIS A 96 7.29 6.88 -10.29
C HIS A 96 7.98 5.92 -9.29
N GLY A 97 7.26 4.85 -8.94
CA GLY A 97 7.71 3.83 -7.98
C GLY A 97 8.37 2.60 -8.59
N TYR A 98 8.48 1.56 -7.76
CA TYR A 98 8.95 0.23 -8.15
C TYR A 98 7.98 -0.45 -9.13
N ASN A 99 8.53 -1.17 -10.11
CA ASN A 99 7.78 -1.88 -11.14
C ASN A 99 6.74 -0.98 -11.85
N SER A 100 7.14 0.25 -12.12
CA SER A 100 6.32 1.29 -12.73
C SER A 100 7.19 2.12 -13.67
N ASP A 101 6.56 3.04 -14.39
CA ASP A 101 7.20 3.98 -15.29
C ASP A 101 6.38 5.29 -15.35
N MET A 102 6.75 6.20 -16.24
CA MET A 102 6.05 7.48 -16.40
C MET A 102 4.62 7.34 -16.94
N TYR A 103 4.24 6.18 -17.47
CA TYR A 103 2.92 5.94 -18.06
C TYR A 103 1.91 5.41 -17.04
N LEU A 104 2.25 5.39 -15.75
CA LEU A 104 1.28 5.13 -14.70
C LEU A 104 0.10 6.10 -14.85
N ASN A 105 -1.12 5.58 -15.06
CA ASN A 105 -2.30 6.36 -15.43
C ASN A 105 -2.51 7.59 -14.55
N SER A 106 -2.46 7.44 -13.22
CA SER A 106 -2.66 8.55 -12.29
C SER A 106 -1.61 9.66 -12.44
N LEU A 107 -0.39 9.34 -12.88
CA LEU A 107 0.66 10.34 -13.16
C LEU A 107 0.39 11.04 -14.50
N ILE A 108 -0.11 10.33 -15.52
CA ILE A 108 -0.55 10.93 -16.79
C ILE A 108 -1.73 11.89 -16.53
N GLU A 109 -2.72 11.47 -15.78
CA GLU A 109 -3.87 12.32 -15.42
C GLU A 109 -3.42 13.53 -14.59
N MET A 110 -2.43 13.35 -13.69
CA MET A 110 -1.82 14.46 -12.96
C MET A 110 -1.23 15.54 -13.89
N ARG A 111 -0.59 15.14 -15.00
CA ARG A 111 -0.14 16.10 -16.03
C ARG A 111 -1.32 16.90 -16.57
N ASP A 112 -2.38 16.21 -16.96
CA ASP A 112 -3.55 16.84 -17.57
C ASP A 112 -4.23 17.82 -16.60
N GLU A 113 -4.29 17.47 -15.32
CA GLU A 113 -4.81 18.36 -14.27
C GLU A 113 -3.96 19.60 -14.06
N TYR A 114 -2.62 19.48 -14.06
CA TYR A 114 -1.73 20.63 -13.96
C TYR A 114 -1.79 21.54 -15.19
N LEU A 115 -1.76 20.97 -16.39
CA LEU A 115 -1.81 21.75 -17.63
C LEU A 115 -3.16 22.44 -17.85
N GLN A 116 -4.25 21.92 -17.26
CA GLN A 116 -5.53 22.63 -17.21
C GLN A 116 -5.59 23.68 -16.09
N ARG A 117 -4.79 23.53 -15.02
CA ARG A 117 -4.74 24.50 -13.90
C ARG A 117 -3.95 25.76 -14.28
N GLY A 118 -2.90 25.62 -15.09
CA GLY A 118 -2.09 26.76 -15.52
C GLY A 118 -0.80 26.34 -16.22
N ASP A 119 0.13 27.29 -16.32
CA ASP A 119 1.42 27.07 -16.95
C ASP A 119 2.44 26.51 -15.95
N TYR A 120 2.94 25.30 -16.23
CA TYR A 120 3.91 24.57 -15.42
C TYR A 120 5.00 23.95 -16.29
N ASN A 121 6.18 23.73 -15.70
CA ASN A 121 7.16 22.79 -16.22
C ASN A 121 6.96 21.44 -15.52
N LEU A 122 6.52 20.41 -16.23
CA LEU A 122 6.30 19.09 -15.67
C LEU A 122 7.38 18.12 -16.17
N PHE A 123 8.36 17.82 -15.33
CA PHE A 123 9.39 16.84 -15.61
C PHE A 123 8.98 15.47 -15.05
N PHE A 124 8.76 14.50 -15.93
CA PHE A 124 8.58 13.11 -15.58
C PHE A 124 9.92 12.40 -15.61
N VAL A 125 10.24 11.68 -14.54
CA VAL A 125 11.45 10.87 -14.43
C VAL A 125 11.09 9.42 -14.66
N ASP A 126 11.66 8.83 -15.71
CA ASP A 126 11.54 7.40 -16.01
C ASP A 126 12.86 6.69 -15.69
N TRP A 127 12.85 5.90 -14.63
CA TRP A 127 13.96 5.09 -14.15
C TRP A 127 13.55 3.60 -14.07
N SER A 128 12.51 3.21 -14.82
CA SER A 128 11.90 1.88 -14.84
C SER A 128 12.91 0.75 -15.00
N TYR A 129 13.95 0.94 -15.82
CA TYR A 129 15.00 -0.05 -16.05
C TYR A 129 15.80 -0.40 -14.79
N LEU A 130 15.97 0.56 -13.87
CA LEU A 130 16.66 0.36 -12.59
C LEU A 130 15.71 -0.06 -11.46
N GLY A 131 14.40 0.05 -11.68
CA GLY A 131 13.35 -0.16 -10.70
C GLY A 131 12.37 -1.31 -11.01
N GLN A 132 12.69 -2.19 -11.96
CA GLN A 132 11.76 -3.22 -12.45
C GLN A 132 11.58 -4.43 -11.51
N SER A 133 10.44 -5.12 -11.63
CA SER A 133 10.23 -6.42 -10.97
C SER A 133 11.05 -7.54 -11.61
N PRO A 134 11.53 -8.55 -10.85
CA PRO A 134 11.38 -8.78 -9.40
C PRO A 134 12.51 -8.17 -8.54
N CYS A 135 13.15 -7.10 -9.00
CA CYS A 135 14.46 -6.64 -8.51
C CYS A 135 14.39 -5.64 -7.35
N TYR A 136 13.50 -5.86 -6.37
CA TYR A 136 13.20 -4.86 -5.34
C TYR A 136 14.41 -4.40 -4.53
N VAL A 137 15.24 -5.34 -4.05
CA VAL A 137 16.46 -5.01 -3.27
C VAL A 137 17.40 -4.11 -4.07
N MET A 138 17.56 -4.41 -5.36
CA MET A 138 18.40 -3.65 -6.28
C MET A 138 17.79 -2.29 -6.59
N ALA A 139 16.46 -2.20 -6.74
CA ALA A 139 15.74 -0.95 -6.94
C ALA A 139 15.93 0.00 -5.74
N VAL A 140 15.82 -0.53 -4.51
CA VAL A 140 16.10 0.23 -3.28
C VAL A 140 17.55 0.72 -3.27
N HIS A 141 18.51 -0.15 -3.60
CA HIS A 141 19.92 0.25 -3.70
C HIS A 141 20.13 1.35 -4.77
N ASN A 142 19.51 1.21 -5.93
CA ASN A 142 19.68 2.15 -7.04
C ASN A 142 19.01 3.51 -6.80
N ALA A 143 18.12 3.62 -5.80
CA ALA A 143 17.40 4.87 -5.50
C ALA A 143 18.35 6.05 -5.23
N ASP A 144 19.51 5.81 -4.61
CA ASP A 144 20.54 6.84 -4.38
C ASP A 144 21.11 7.39 -5.70
N HIS A 145 21.47 6.49 -6.62
CA HIS A 145 21.97 6.87 -7.96
C HIS A 145 20.91 7.60 -8.78
N VAL A 146 19.65 7.15 -8.71
CA VAL A 146 18.53 7.85 -9.35
C VAL A 146 18.38 9.25 -8.78
N GLY A 147 18.46 9.39 -7.45
CA GLY A 147 18.44 10.69 -6.77
C GLY A 147 19.56 11.62 -7.23
N ALA A 148 20.78 11.11 -7.41
CA ALA A 148 21.92 11.87 -7.91
C ALA A 148 21.69 12.42 -9.33
N CYS A 149 21.11 11.62 -10.23
CA CYS A 149 20.84 12.07 -11.60
C CYS A 149 19.68 13.08 -11.67
N ILE A 150 18.65 12.94 -10.84
CA ILE A 150 17.60 13.95 -10.73
C ILE A 150 18.17 15.25 -10.12
N ALA A 151 19.08 15.17 -9.15
CA ALA A 151 19.76 16.34 -8.62
C ALA A 151 20.60 17.06 -9.69
N GLN A 152 21.20 16.32 -10.65
CA GLN A 152 21.86 16.93 -11.80
C GLN A 152 20.89 17.77 -12.64
N LEU A 153 19.66 17.30 -12.87
CA LEU A 153 18.61 18.11 -13.51
C LEU A 153 18.35 19.38 -12.71
N ILE A 154 18.15 19.27 -11.40
CA ILE A 154 17.90 20.44 -10.52
C ILE A 154 19.05 21.45 -10.62
N HIS A 155 20.31 21.01 -10.55
CA HIS A 155 21.47 21.89 -10.70
C HIS A 155 21.46 22.64 -12.03
N ARG A 156 21.07 21.98 -13.14
CA ARG A 156 20.89 22.67 -14.43
C ARG A 156 19.75 23.69 -14.42
N LEU A 157 18.63 23.38 -13.76
CA LEU A 157 17.51 24.33 -13.64
C LEU A 157 17.90 25.57 -12.81
N LEU A 158 18.70 25.39 -11.76
CA LEU A 158 19.17 26.49 -10.91
C LEU A 158 20.07 27.50 -11.65
N GLU A 159 20.76 27.07 -12.72
CA GLU A 159 21.54 27.97 -13.59
C GLU A 159 20.65 28.99 -14.34
N THR A 160 19.33 28.76 -14.36
CA THR A 160 18.33 29.70 -14.90
C THR A 160 17.55 30.46 -13.82
N GLU A 161 18.02 30.42 -12.57
CA GLU A 161 17.36 31.01 -11.40
C GLU A 161 16.00 30.36 -11.06
N THR A 162 15.72 29.16 -11.60
CA THR A 162 14.49 28.42 -11.30
C THR A 162 14.57 27.80 -9.91
N THR A 163 14.00 28.48 -8.92
CA THR A 163 14.00 28.01 -7.52
C THR A 163 12.68 27.39 -7.07
N ASP A 164 11.57 27.62 -7.78
CA ASP A 164 10.26 27.04 -7.45
C ASP A 164 10.15 25.60 -7.97
N ILE A 165 10.72 24.68 -7.21
CA ILE A 165 10.80 23.25 -7.51
C ILE A 165 10.00 22.46 -6.47
N HIS A 166 9.11 21.61 -6.95
CA HIS A 166 8.33 20.67 -6.15
C HIS A 166 8.57 19.24 -6.63
N LEU A 167 9.10 18.38 -5.77
CA LEU A 167 9.22 16.95 -6.06
C LEU A 167 7.96 16.20 -5.62
N ILE A 168 7.41 15.36 -6.49
CA ILE A 168 6.26 14.51 -6.19
C ILE A 168 6.67 13.07 -6.46
N GLY A 169 6.84 12.28 -5.41
CA GLY A 169 7.36 10.92 -5.50
C GLY A 169 6.35 9.88 -5.04
N PHE A 170 6.05 8.89 -5.89
CA PHE A 170 5.16 7.78 -5.55
C PHE A 170 5.94 6.52 -5.14
N SER A 171 5.51 5.86 -4.05
CA SER A 171 6.06 4.56 -3.63
C SER A 171 7.57 4.65 -3.38
N LEU A 172 8.38 3.85 -4.08
CA LEU A 172 9.84 3.94 -4.05
C LEU A 172 10.36 5.29 -4.58
N GLY A 173 9.64 5.93 -5.51
CA GLY A 173 9.91 7.30 -5.96
C GLY A 173 9.74 8.33 -4.84
N GLY A 174 8.88 8.07 -3.85
CA GLY A 174 8.80 8.87 -2.64
C GLY A 174 10.09 8.83 -1.83
N GLN A 175 10.73 7.66 -1.73
CA GLN A 175 12.04 7.52 -1.08
C GLN A 175 13.18 8.10 -1.93
N VAL A 176 13.09 8.03 -3.26
CA VAL A 176 14.06 8.67 -4.16
C VAL A 176 14.19 10.17 -3.86
N THR A 177 13.11 10.87 -3.48
CA THR A 177 13.15 12.31 -3.19
C THR A 177 14.13 12.70 -2.06
N ASN A 178 14.37 11.82 -1.07
CA ASN A 178 15.41 12.02 -0.05
C ASN A 178 16.79 12.10 -0.68
N TYR A 179 17.13 11.14 -1.54
CA TYR A 179 18.42 11.14 -2.24
C TYR A 179 18.55 12.34 -3.18
N VAL A 180 17.46 12.76 -3.84
CA VAL A 180 17.46 14.01 -4.61
C VAL A 180 17.84 15.19 -3.72
N ALA A 181 17.19 15.35 -2.56
CA ALA A 181 17.48 16.42 -1.62
C ALA A 181 18.93 16.37 -1.10
N LYS A 182 19.44 15.17 -0.79
CA LYS A 182 20.81 14.94 -0.36
C LYS A 182 21.83 15.42 -1.39
N HIS A 183 21.65 15.06 -2.67
CA HIS A 183 22.55 15.43 -3.77
C HIS A 183 22.33 16.85 -4.32
N ALA A 184 21.18 17.46 -4.03
CA ALA A 184 20.88 18.86 -4.39
C ALA A 184 21.55 19.87 -3.45
N LYS A 185 22.08 19.45 -2.29
CA LYS A 185 22.78 20.34 -1.35
C LYS A 185 23.89 21.14 -2.06
N PRO A 186 24.06 22.45 -1.76
CA PRO A 186 23.44 23.19 -0.65
C PRO A 186 22.04 23.75 -0.94
N PHE A 187 21.49 23.57 -2.14
CA PHE A 187 20.13 24.00 -2.43
C PHE A 187 19.13 23.19 -1.59
N ARG A 188 18.18 23.87 -0.94
CA ARG A 188 17.07 23.20 -0.24
C ARG A 188 15.84 23.21 -1.11
N ILE A 189 15.32 22.02 -1.38
CA ILE A 189 14.08 21.83 -2.12
C ILE A 189 12.93 22.57 -1.40
N PRO A 190 12.14 23.42 -2.09
CA PRO A 190 11.02 24.11 -1.48
C PRO A 190 9.93 23.16 -0.95
N ARG A 191 9.55 22.15 -1.74
CA ARG A 191 8.51 21.20 -1.36
C ARG A 191 8.80 19.79 -1.88
N ILE A 192 8.52 18.80 -1.03
CA ILE A 192 8.42 17.39 -1.41
C ILE A 192 7.04 16.88 -1.01
N THR A 193 6.31 16.25 -1.93
CA THR A 193 5.16 15.43 -1.60
C THR A 193 5.48 13.95 -1.78
N GLY A 194 5.37 13.17 -0.69
CA GLY A 194 5.47 11.71 -0.70
C GLY A 194 4.10 11.06 -0.87
N LEU A 195 3.91 10.30 -1.93
CA LEU A 195 2.68 9.56 -2.22
C LEU A 195 2.89 8.09 -1.84
N ASP A 196 2.35 7.71 -0.68
CA ASP A 196 2.51 6.40 -0.03
C ASP A 196 3.95 5.86 -0.07
N PRO A 197 4.94 6.55 0.54
CA PRO A 197 6.35 6.18 0.45
C PRO A 197 6.61 4.76 0.90
N ALA A 198 7.44 4.02 0.14
CA ALA A 198 7.65 2.59 0.34
C ALA A 198 8.22 2.24 1.73
N LEU A 199 7.71 1.18 2.35
CA LEU A 199 8.14 0.65 3.65
C LEU A 199 9.27 -0.38 3.58
N PRO A 200 9.22 -1.42 2.74
CA PRO A 200 10.20 -2.49 2.79
C PRO A 200 11.63 -1.96 2.59
N LEU A 201 12.55 -2.40 3.45
CA LEU A 201 13.95 -1.96 3.50
C LEU A 201 14.19 -0.50 3.92
N TYR A 202 13.15 0.27 4.29
CA TYR A 202 13.26 1.62 4.86
C TYR A 202 12.86 1.68 6.35
N ILE A 203 12.72 0.53 7.01
CA ILE A 203 12.45 0.42 8.44
C ILE A 203 13.77 0.52 9.20
N GLY A 204 13.86 1.46 10.15
CA GLY A 204 15.02 1.58 11.04
C GLY A 204 16.30 2.13 10.39
N VAL A 205 16.24 2.55 9.12
CA VAL A 205 17.34 3.25 8.44
C VAL A 205 17.45 4.70 8.93
N GLY A 206 18.64 5.30 8.76
CA GLY A 206 18.88 6.68 9.19
C GLY A 206 18.04 7.69 8.41
N ASN A 207 17.84 8.89 8.97
CA ASN A 207 17.06 9.95 8.32
C ASN A 207 17.68 10.45 6.99
N ASP A 208 18.98 10.24 6.77
CA ASP A 208 19.65 10.55 5.50
C ASP A 208 19.50 9.45 4.42
N GLU A 209 18.71 8.40 4.70
CA GLU A 209 18.50 7.23 3.84
C GLU A 209 17.02 6.90 3.63
N LYS A 210 16.12 7.80 4.02
CA LYS A 210 14.67 7.70 3.85
C LYS A 210 14.08 9.10 3.76
N LEU A 211 12.89 9.21 3.19
CA LEU A 211 12.12 10.45 3.24
C LEU A 211 11.97 10.93 4.69
N ASP A 212 12.33 12.18 4.93
CA ASP A 212 12.33 12.83 6.22
C ASP A 212 11.94 14.32 6.09
N PRO A 213 11.34 14.94 7.12
CA PRO A 213 10.99 16.36 7.05
C PRO A 213 12.20 17.28 6.76
N SER A 214 13.42 16.86 7.11
CA SER A 214 14.63 17.62 6.84
C SER A 214 15.09 17.61 5.36
N ASP A 215 14.43 16.88 4.47
CA ASP A 215 14.80 16.84 3.05
C ASP A 215 14.41 18.12 2.30
N ALA A 216 13.41 18.86 2.76
CA ALA A 216 12.91 20.07 2.12
C ALA A 216 12.49 21.16 3.11
N LEU A 217 12.17 22.35 2.62
CA LEU A 217 11.55 23.41 3.43
C LEU A 217 10.14 23.00 3.89
N PHE A 218 9.45 22.20 3.09
CA PHE A 218 8.17 21.59 3.43
C PHE A 218 8.07 20.18 2.84
N VAL A 219 7.55 19.24 3.64
CA VAL A 219 7.33 17.85 3.22
C VAL A 219 5.92 17.47 3.64
N ASP A 220 5.08 17.08 2.68
CA ASP A 220 3.75 16.54 2.96
C ASP A 220 3.61 15.12 2.43
N VAL A 221 2.92 14.26 3.17
CA VAL A 221 2.88 12.82 2.87
C VAL A 221 1.45 12.32 2.90
N LEU A 222 1.06 11.57 1.87
CA LEU A 222 -0.23 10.88 1.78
C LEU A 222 0.01 9.39 2.06
N HIS A 223 -0.57 8.88 3.14
CA HIS A 223 -0.53 7.47 3.53
C HIS A 223 -1.84 6.80 3.15
N THR A 224 -1.77 5.77 2.30
CA THR A 224 -2.95 5.04 1.78
C THR A 224 -2.82 3.53 1.89
N ASN A 225 -1.60 2.98 1.98
CA ASN A 225 -1.36 1.54 2.18
C ASN A 225 -0.25 1.23 3.18
N ALA A 226 -0.31 1.94 4.31
CA ALA A 226 0.61 1.80 5.42
C ALA A 226 0.60 0.37 6.01
N LEU A 227 1.77 -0.10 6.47
CA LEU A 227 2.06 -1.46 6.99
C LEU A 227 2.21 -2.57 5.96
N VAL A 228 1.95 -2.30 4.68
CA VAL A 228 2.09 -3.31 3.62
C VAL A 228 3.07 -2.86 2.56
N GLN A 229 2.69 -1.88 1.73
CA GLN A 229 3.60 -1.26 0.76
C GLN A 229 4.12 0.09 1.25
N GLY A 230 3.27 0.88 1.93
CA GLY A 230 3.59 2.19 2.47
C GLY A 230 4.03 2.19 3.94
N LYS A 231 4.71 3.24 4.38
CA LYS A 231 5.12 3.43 5.79
C LYS A 231 3.96 3.93 6.66
N VAL A 232 3.88 3.50 7.92
CA VAL A 232 3.02 4.18 8.93
C VAL A 232 3.76 5.32 9.61
N GLU A 233 5.07 5.19 9.74
CA GLU A 233 5.92 6.20 10.37
C GLU A 233 5.74 7.54 9.66
N ARG A 234 5.52 8.60 10.44
CA ARG A 234 5.50 9.96 9.92
C ARG A 234 6.85 10.29 9.30
N CYS A 235 6.83 10.77 8.07
CA CYS A 235 8.03 11.23 7.36
C CYS A 235 7.87 12.63 6.76
N GLY A 236 6.75 13.30 7.05
CA GLY A 236 6.48 14.66 6.61
C GLY A 236 6.52 15.69 7.74
N HIS A 237 6.56 16.95 7.33
CA HIS A 237 6.08 18.04 8.17
C HIS A 237 4.57 17.88 8.43
N ALA A 238 3.83 17.46 7.42
CA ALA A 238 2.41 17.11 7.49
C ALA A 238 2.17 15.71 6.93
N ASP A 239 1.55 14.83 7.71
CA ASP A 239 1.23 13.45 7.30
C ASP A 239 -0.29 13.25 7.30
N PHE A 240 -0.84 12.84 6.15
CA PHE A 240 -2.27 12.64 5.96
C PHE A 240 -2.56 11.15 5.77
N TYR A 241 -3.36 10.57 6.65
CA TYR A 241 -3.75 9.16 6.60
C TYR A 241 -5.17 9.06 6.08
N PHE A 242 -5.30 8.63 4.83
CA PHE A 242 -6.57 8.52 4.14
C PHE A 242 -7.27 7.23 4.56
N ASN A 243 -8.50 7.35 5.05
CA ASN A 243 -9.33 6.26 5.54
C ASN A 243 -8.60 5.39 6.56
N GLY A 244 -7.81 6.03 7.43
CA GLY A 244 -6.95 5.36 8.41
C GLY A 244 -5.59 4.90 7.87
N GLY A 245 -5.33 5.06 6.58
CA GLY A 245 -4.01 4.92 5.96
C GLY A 245 -3.61 3.51 5.54
N ILE A 246 -4.44 2.48 5.75
CA ILE A 246 -4.09 1.08 5.43
C ILE A 246 -4.86 0.56 4.21
N LEU A 247 -6.17 0.78 4.21
CA LEU A 247 -7.09 0.28 3.22
C LEU A 247 -8.01 1.39 2.76
N GLN A 248 -8.08 1.59 1.45
CA GLN A 248 -8.92 2.59 0.82
C GLN A 248 -10.30 2.03 0.39
N PRO A 249 -11.38 2.82 0.57
CA PRO A 249 -12.71 2.47 0.07
C PRO A 249 -12.70 2.17 -1.44
N GLY A 250 -13.43 1.13 -1.86
CA GLY A 250 -13.51 0.69 -3.26
C GLY A 250 -12.42 -0.31 -3.69
N CYS A 251 -11.39 -0.56 -2.86
CA CYS A 251 -10.33 -1.50 -3.20
C CYS A 251 -10.64 -2.98 -2.92
N TRP A 252 -11.74 -3.30 -2.23
CA TRP A 252 -12.17 -4.69 -1.96
C TRP A 252 -13.18 -5.22 -3.00
N SER A 253 -13.59 -4.39 -3.96
CA SER A 253 -14.55 -4.75 -5.00
C SER A 253 -13.86 -5.16 -6.31
N ASN A 254 -14.60 -5.86 -7.17
CA ASN A 254 -14.24 -6.11 -8.58
C ASN A 254 -12.97 -6.95 -8.82
N GLY A 255 -12.62 -7.87 -7.90
CA GLY A 255 -11.51 -8.80 -8.07
C GLY A 255 -10.11 -8.17 -8.09
N GLN A 256 -10.00 -6.90 -7.70
CA GLN A 256 -8.72 -6.20 -7.59
C GLN A 256 -7.93 -6.68 -6.37
N ASN A 257 -6.60 -6.68 -6.46
CA ASN A 257 -5.77 -6.88 -5.27
C ASN A 257 -5.90 -5.63 -4.37
N PRO A 258 -6.48 -5.76 -3.17
CA PRO A 258 -6.81 -4.57 -2.39
C PRO A 258 -5.62 -3.79 -1.85
N ILE A 259 -4.49 -4.48 -1.65
CA ILE A 259 -3.23 -3.88 -1.22
C ILE A 259 -2.69 -2.99 -2.34
N VAL A 260 -2.58 -3.55 -3.55
CA VAL A 260 -2.08 -2.83 -4.73
C VAL A 260 -3.00 -1.66 -5.06
N CYS A 261 -4.32 -1.86 -5.03
CA CYS A 261 -5.28 -0.78 -5.23
C CYS A 261 -5.11 0.35 -4.20
N SER A 262 -4.99 0.00 -2.90
CA SER A 262 -4.85 1.00 -1.84
C SER A 262 -3.55 1.80 -1.97
N HIS A 263 -2.47 1.16 -2.41
CA HIS A 263 -1.20 1.83 -2.69
C HIS A 263 -1.34 2.87 -3.82
N HIS A 264 -2.05 2.50 -4.90
CA HIS A 264 -2.28 3.38 -6.05
C HIS A 264 -3.28 4.53 -5.78
N ARG A 265 -4.02 4.49 -4.67
CA ARG A 265 -4.90 5.62 -4.32
C ARG A 265 -4.14 6.89 -3.93
N ALA A 266 -2.89 6.82 -3.48
CA ALA A 266 -2.14 8.03 -3.14
C ALA A 266 -1.95 8.96 -4.36
N PRO A 267 -1.47 8.48 -5.52
CA PRO A 267 -1.43 9.32 -6.72
C PRO A 267 -2.81 9.67 -7.26
N ASP A 268 -3.84 8.82 -7.12
CA ASP A 268 -5.22 9.16 -7.51
C ASP A 268 -5.78 10.34 -6.69
N TYR A 269 -5.63 10.30 -5.37
CA TYR A 269 -6.09 11.37 -4.48
C TYR A 269 -5.30 12.66 -4.72
N TYR A 270 -3.99 12.56 -4.94
CA TYR A 270 -3.19 13.74 -5.24
C TYR A 270 -3.59 14.35 -6.59
N MET A 271 -3.77 13.52 -7.63
CA MET A 271 -4.23 13.97 -8.95
C MET A 271 -5.55 14.74 -8.83
N GLU A 272 -6.56 14.16 -8.17
CA GLU A 272 -7.85 14.84 -7.98
C GLU A 272 -7.69 16.15 -7.20
N SER A 273 -6.77 16.21 -6.22
CA SER A 273 -6.56 17.40 -5.39
C SER A 273 -6.11 18.64 -6.17
N ILE A 274 -5.51 18.48 -7.36
CA ILE A 274 -4.94 19.60 -8.13
C ILE A 274 -6.02 20.60 -8.56
N ARG A 275 -7.19 20.11 -8.97
CA ARG A 275 -8.34 20.97 -9.35
C ARG A 275 -9.64 20.58 -8.65
N SER A 276 -9.57 19.86 -7.53
CA SER A 276 -10.78 19.52 -6.76
C SER A 276 -11.46 20.78 -6.23
N PHE A 277 -12.73 20.98 -6.61
CA PHE A 277 -13.57 22.02 -6.02
C PHE A 277 -13.92 21.74 -4.55
N ARG A 278 -13.90 20.46 -4.16
CA ARG A 278 -14.22 20.03 -2.79
C ARG A 278 -12.98 20.04 -1.91
N GLY A 279 -11.87 19.52 -2.41
CA GLY A 279 -10.63 19.33 -1.66
C GLY A 279 -10.68 18.17 -0.66
N PHE A 280 -9.51 17.71 -0.24
CA PHE A 280 -9.35 16.65 0.76
C PHE A 280 -9.04 17.27 2.11
N TRP A 281 -9.98 17.24 3.04
CA TRP A 281 -9.87 17.94 4.31
C TRP A 281 -9.72 16.97 5.47
N GLY A 282 -8.61 17.10 6.21
CA GLY A 282 -8.31 16.24 7.35
C GLY A 282 -8.33 16.96 8.68
N TRP A 283 -8.76 16.26 9.72
CA TRP A 283 -8.68 16.74 11.11
C TRP A 283 -7.42 16.19 11.78
N GLN A 284 -6.87 16.97 12.70
CA GLN A 284 -5.63 16.62 13.38
C GLN A 284 -5.82 15.45 14.34
N CYS A 285 -4.82 14.58 14.39
CA CYS A 285 -4.67 13.50 15.35
C CYS A 285 -3.25 13.58 15.95
N GLU A 286 -3.11 13.34 17.26
CA GLU A 286 -1.82 13.50 17.94
C GLU A 286 -0.81 12.43 17.52
N SER A 287 -1.26 11.18 17.38
CA SER A 287 -0.44 10.05 17.01
C SER A 287 -1.27 8.94 16.37
N TYR A 288 -0.59 8.06 15.62
CA TYR A 288 -1.23 6.89 15.04
C TYR A 288 -1.76 5.91 16.11
N ILE A 289 -1.11 5.87 17.28
CA ILE A 289 -1.59 5.08 18.42
C ILE A 289 -2.93 5.63 18.93
N ASN A 290 -3.06 6.95 19.07
CA ASN A 290 -4.33 7.58 19.48
C ASN A 290 -5.45 7.35 18.46
N TYR A 291 -5.12 7.28 17.16
CA TYR A 291 -6.06 6.85 16.14
C TYR A 291 -6.52 5.40 16.39
N LEU A 292 -5.59 4.47 16.57
CA LEU A 292 -5.92 3.05 16.82
C LEU A 292 -6.75 2.82 18.09
N LEU A 293 -6.55 3.65 19.12
CA LEU A 293 -7.32 3.61 20.36
C LEU A 293 -8.68 4.33 20.28
N GLY A 294 -9.02 4.91 19.13
CA GLY A 294 -10.30 5.61 18.91
C GLY A 294 -10.39 7.00 19.55
N PHE A 295 -9.25 7.61 19.89
CA PHE A 295 -9.21 8.93 20.54
C PHE A 295 -9.22 10.11 19.56
N CYS A 296 -8.98 9.87 18.27
CA CYS A 296 -8.93 10.92 17.25
C CYS A 296 -10.28 11.20 16.59
N ARG A 297 -11.20 11.81 17.35
CA ARG A 297 -12.52 12.21 16.85
C ARG A 297 -12.42 13.34 15.81
N PRO A 298 -13.30 13.39 14.80
CA PRO A 298 -13.37 14.51 13.85
C PRO A 298 -13.53 15.86 14.54
N THR A 299 -12.90 16.89 13.98
CA THR A 299 -12.99 18.28 14.46
C THR A 299 -13.19 19.26 13.31
N ASP A 300 -13.66 20.46 13.62
CA ASP A 300 -13.87 21.54 12.62
C ASP A 300 -12.55 22.20 12.16
N ILE A 301 -11.44 21.92 12.86
CA ILE A 301 -10.13 22.46 12.51
C ILE A 301 -9.50 21.57 11.44
N LEU A 302 -9.78 21.92 10.19
CA LEU A 302 -9.35 21.14 9.04
C LEU A 302 -8.10 21.69 8.36
N ARG A 303 -7.33 20.79 7.75
CA ARG A 303 -6.20 21.09 6.86
C ARG A 303 -6.40 20.35 5.54
N GLU A 304 -6.18 21.07 4.44
CA GLU A 304 -6.30 20.51 3.10
C GLU A 304 -5.03 19.73 2.76
N ALA A 305 -5.20 18.52 2.23
CA ALA A 305 -4.13 17.68 1.70
C ALA A 305 -3.98 17.84 0.18
N GLY A 306 -2.85 17.37 -0.36
CA GLY A 306 -2.58 17.39 -1.79
C GLY A 306 -2.02 18.73 -2.25
N GLU A 307 -2.25 19.11 -3.50
CA GLU A 307 -1.56 20.25 -4.14
C GLU A 307 -1.75 21.57 -3.37
N ASN A 308 -2.94 21.83 -2.83
CA ASN A 308 -3.24 23.06 -2.10
C ASN A 308 -2.81 23.05 -0.62
N CYS A 309 -2.12 22.01 -0.15
CA CYS A 309 -1.62 21.94 1.22
C CYS A 309 -0.69 23.13 1.54
N LYS A 310 -1.00 23.85 2.61
CA LYS A 310 -0.21 25.01 3.04
C LYS A 310 1.14 24.56 3.58
N ASN A 311 2.22 25.22 3.14
CA ASN A 311 3.60 24.93 3.58
C ASN A 311 3.85 25.13 5.10
N THR A 312 2.94 25.81 5.81
CA THR A 312 2.95 25.96 7.27
C THR A 312 2.26 24.82 8.01
N THR A 313 1.63 23.87 7.31
CA THR A 313 0.87 22.77 7.93
C THR A 313 1.84 21.83 8.66
N ARG A 314 1.51 21.47 9.90
CA ARG A 314 2.34 20.56 10.72
C ARG A 314 1.46 19.55 11.44
N GLY A 315 1.91 18.30 11.53
CA GLY A 315 1.27 17.25 12.33
C GLY A 315 0.68 16.12 11.50
N MET A 316 -0.10 15.27 12.18
CA MET A 316 -0.79 14.13 11.58
C MET A 316 -2.27 14.43 11.42
N PHE A 317 -2.84 14.06 10.28
CA PHE A 317 -4.22 14.32 9.92
C PHE A 317 -4.90 13.04 9.40
N LEU A 318 -6.18 12.89 9.71
CA LEU A 318 -7.03 11.81 9.22
C LEU A 318 -8.00 12.37 8.19
N ILE A 319 -8.17 11.69 7.06
CA ILE A 319 -9.06 12.09 5.96
C ILE A 319 -10.00 10.95 5.61
N ASN A 320 -11.26 11.24 5.33
CA ASN A 320 -12.20 10.28 4.75
C ASN A 320 -12.44 10.60 3.27
N THR A 321 -12.65 9.57 2.45
CA THR A 321 -12.94 9.71 1.02
C THR A 321 -14.08 8.82 0.56
N ASN A 322 -14.66 9.14 -0.60
CA ASN A 322 -15.56 8.23 -1.29
C ASN A 322 -14.81 7.01 -1.84
N PRO A 323 -15.51 5.89 -2.12
CA PRO A 323 -14.92 4.72 -2.78
C PRO A 323 -14.63 4.94 -4.26
N ASN A 324 -15.36 5.81 -4.94
CA ASN A 324 -15.22 6.11 -6.36
C ASN A 324 -15.00 7.61 -6.58
N MET A 325 -14.39 7.97 -7.71
CA MET A 325 -14.17 9.36 -8.10
C MET A 325 -15.52 10.07 -8.32
N PRO A 326 -15.71 11.34 -7.90
CA PRO A 326 -14.77 12.15 -7.12
C PRO A 326 -14.62 11.62 -5.68
N PHE A 327 -13.38 11.33 -5.30
CA PHE A 327 -13.00 10.82 -3.99
C PHE A 327 -13.13 11.89 -2.91
N ALA A 328 -12.86 13.16 -3.26
CA ALA A 328 -12.94 14.28 -2.36
C ALA A 328 -14.40 14.50 -1.89
N MET A 329 -14.56 14.47 -0.56
CA MET A 329 -15.86 14.71 0.09
C MET A 329 -16.08 16.20 0.40
N GLY A 330 -15.03 17.01 0.41
CA GLY A 330 -15.06 18.39 0.88
C GLY A 330 -14.94 18.49 2.39
N LYS A 331 -15.18 19.67 2.96
CA LYS A 331 -15.23 19.83 4.41
C LYS A 331 -16.47 19.12 4.92
N TRP A 332 -16.33 18.31 5.96
CA TRP A 332 -17.49 17.63 6.54
C TRP A 332 -18.50 18.62 7.14
N THR A 333 -18.09 19.84 7.53
CA THR A 333 -18.98 20.95 7.88
C THR A 333 -19.93 21.34 6.75
N ASP A 334 -19.47 21.24 5.51
CA ASP A 334 -20.24 21.62 4.32
C ASP A 334 -21.25 20.52 3.95
N ILE A 335 -20.92 19.25 4.25
CA ILE A 335 -21.82 18.10 4.08
C ILE A 335 -23.07 18.25 4.97
N LEU A 336 -22.89 18.73 6.20
CA LEU A 336 -24.00 18.99 7.13
C LEU A 336 -24.89 20.16 6.68
N SER A 337 -24.33 21.14 5.96
CA SER A 337 -25.08 22.29 5.46
C SER A 337 -25.96 21.96 4.24
N ASN A 338 -25.49 21.07 3.36
CA ASN A 338 -26.16 20.77 2.08
C ASN A 338 -27.16 19.63 2.14
N THR A 339 -27.14 18.78 3.17
CA THR A 339 -28.00 17.58 3.21
C THR A 339 -29.36 17.81 3.86
N GLY A 340 -29.61 18.97 4.49
CA GLY A 340 -30.88 19.20 5.21
C GLY A 340 -31.19 18.13 6.27
N LEU A 341 -30.19 17.32 6.64
CA LEU A 341 -30.31 16.21 7.58
C LEU A 341 -30.42 16.79 8.98
N LYS A 342 -31.66 17.05 9.39
CA LYS A 342 -32.02 17.32 10.79
C LYS A 342 -31.48 16.20 11.67
N SER A 343 -30.53 16.56 12.53
CA SER A 343 -30.24 16.10 13.91
C SER A 343 -30.17 14.62 14.28
N ASN A 344 -30.72 13.68 13.52
CA ASN A 344 -30.95 12.30 14.01
C ASN A 344 -29.81 11.34 13.63
N LEU A 345 -29.14 11.52 12.49
CA LEU A 345 -27.93 10.75 12.15
C LEU A 345 -26.72 11.17 12.99
N ILE A 346 -26.74 12.40 13.50
CA ILE A 346 -25.69 12.94 14.37
C ILE A 346 -25.75 12.27 15.74
N GLU A 347 -26.93 11.97 16.28
CA GLU A 347 -27.02 11.22 17.55
C GLU A 347 -26.45 9.80 17.42
N GLU A 348 -26.53 9.16 16.25
CA GLU A 348 -25.94 7.82 16.05
C GLU A 348 -24.42 7.87 15.84
N TYR A 349 -23.89 8.90 15.18
CA TYR A 349 -22.45 9.08 14.94
C TYR A 349 -21.69 9.81 16.06
N LEU A 350 -22.36 10.67 16.83
CA LEU A 350 -21.81 11.44 17.96
C LEU A 350 -22.34 10.98 19.33
N ALA A 351 -23.18 9.94 19.39
CA ALA A 351 -23.55 9.35 20.68
C ALA A 351 -22.27 9.07 21.46
N PRO A 352 -22.19 9.50 22.74
CA PRO A 352 -21.10 9.06 23.57
C PRO A 352 -21.20 7.55 23.62
N ILE A 353 -20.22 6.85 23.03
CA ILE A 353 -19.95 5.45 23.37
C ILE A 353 -19.85 5.48 24.89
N LYS A 354 -20.91 5.00 25.56
CA LYS A 354 -20.94 4.91 27.01
C LYS A 354 -19.64 4.20 27.37
N ARG A 355 -18.89 4.74 28.33
CA ARG A 355 -17.72 4.06 28.93
C ARG A 355 -18.21 2.75 29.56
N LYS A 356 -18.48 1.75 28.76
CA LYS A 356 -18.47 0.36 29.14
C LYS A 356 -17.21 -0.16 28.51
N ASN A 357 -16.27 -0.53 29.38
CA ASN A 357 -15.14 -1.33 28.97
C ASN A 357 -15.71 -2.53 28.21
N PRO A 358 -15.39 -2.75 26.92
CA PRO A 358 -16.04 -3.76 26.08
C PRO A 358 -15.98 -5.17 26.68
N LEU A 359 -14.97 -5.42 27.51
CA LEU A 359 -14.75 -6.69 28.18
C LEU A 359 -15.61 -6.87 29.44
N GLN A 360 -16.25 -5.81 29.96
CA GLN A 360 -16.90 -5.84 31.26
C GLN A 360 -18.31 -6.45 31.23
N ASP A 361 -18.90 -6.53 30.04
CA ASP A 361 -20.17 -7.24 29.79
C ASP A 361 -19.94 -8.72 29.44
N GLU A 362 -18.68 -9.12 29.28
CA GLU A 362 -18.25 -10.48 28.94
C GLU A 362 -17.48 -11.13 30.09
N LEU A 363 -17.57 -10.58 31.30
CA LEU A 363 -17.05 -11.21 32.50
C LEU A 363 -18.22 -11.85 33.26
N ASP A 364 -18.05 -13.10 33.65
CA ASP A 364 -18.96 -13.79 34.54
C ASP A 364 -18.99 -13.13 35.93
N GLN A 365 -19.87 -13.63 36.80
CA GLN A 365 -20.03 -13.12 38.17
C GLN A 365 -18.76 -13.22 39.05
N TRP A 366 -17.69 -13.86 38.57
CA TRP A 366 -16.40 -14.02 39.25
C TRP A 366 -15.27 -13.23 38.60
N GLY A 367 -15.55 -12.42 37.56
CA GLY A 367 -14.55 -11.60 36.88
C GLY A 367 -13.67 -12.37 35.90
N LYS A 368 -14.14 -13.53 35.40
CA LYS A 368 -13.49 -14.32 34.33
C LYS A 368 -14.27 -14.16 33.03
N LEU A 369 -13.60 -14.25 31.88
CA LEU A 369 -14.28 -14.15 30.58
C LEU A 369 -15.35 -15.23 30.46
N ASP A 370 -16.59 -14.80 30.17
CA ASP A 370 -17.75 -15.65 29.99
C ASP A 370 -17.48 -16.65 28.86
N GLY A 371 -17.89 -17.90 29.06
CA GLY A 371 -17.54 -19.05 28.21
C GLY A 371 -18.10 -18.97 26.78
N ASN A 372 -18.86 -17.93 26.46
CA ASN A 372 -19.44 -17.66 25.13
C ASN A 372 -18.60 -16.70 24.27
N PHE A 373 -17.45 -16.22 24.77
CA PHE A 373 -16.54 -15.40 23.97
C PHE A 373 -16.07 -16.21 22.73
N ASN A 374 -16.32 -15.68 21.52
CA ASN A 374 -16.08 -16.30 20.21
C ASN A 374 -16.99 -17.49 19.77
N ASN A 375 -18.22 -17.62 20.28
CA ASN A 375 -19.19 -18.63 19.79
C ASN A 375 -18.66 -20.09 19.83
N ILE A 376 -17.86 -20.43 20.84
CA ILE A 376 -17.45 -21.81 21.08
C ILE A 376 -18.52 -22.48 21.96
N MET A 377 -19.22 -23.51 21.45
CA MET A 377 -20.18 -24.26 22.26
C MET A 377 -19.46 -25.02 23.38
N ASN A 378 -19.78 -24.70 24.64
CA ASN A 378 -19.36 -25.49 25.80
C ASN A 378 -20.41 -26.56 26.15
N PHE A 379 -19.95 -27.79 26.40
CA PHE A 379 -20.76 -28.80 27.07
C PHE A 379 -20.73 -28.54 28.59
N PRO A 380 -21.88 -28.60 29.29
CA PRO A 380 -21.93 -28.27 30.70
C PRO A 380 -21.22 -29.35 31.53
N THR A 381 -20.21 -28.94 32.31
CA THR A 381 -19.67 -29.79 33.39
C THR A 381 -20.64 -29.76 34.57
N PRO A 382 -21.03 -30.94 35.10
CA PRO A 382 -21.95 -31.02 36.21
C PRO A 382 -21.14 -30.90 37.50
N LEU A 383 -20.93 -29.69 38.01
CA LEU A 383 -20.70 -29.42 39.45
C LEU A 383 -20.50 -27.90 39.67
N PRO A 384 -21.23 -27.28 40.60
CA PRO A 384 -21.01 -25.90 40.97
C PRO A 384 -19.97 -25.83 42.09
N GLN A 385 -18.84 -25.13 41.86
CA GLN A 385 -18.16 -24.32 42.88
C GLN A 385 -16.86 -23.69 42.35
N ASP A 386 -16.80 -22.35 42.36
CA ASP A 386 -15.55 -21.61 42.57
C ASP A 386 -15.53 -21.15 44.03
N PRO A 387 -14.52 -21.56 44.81
CA PRO A 387 -14.06 -20.74 45.90
C PRO A 387 -12.52 -20.82 45.97
N ALA A 388 -11.84 -20.15 45.05
CA ALA A 388 -10.41 -19.83 45.10
C ALA A 388 -9.47 -20.98 45.52
N ASN A 389 -9.14 -21.89 44.59
CA ASN A 389 -7.78 -22.41 44.57
C ASN A 389 -7.33 -22.73 43.14
N ASP A 390 -6.30 -22.01 42.71
CA ASP A 390 -5.71 -22.00 41.37
C ASP A 390 -5.35 -23.40 40.86
N GLU A 391 -5.92 -23.79 39.72
CA GLU A 391 -5.17 -24.53 38.70
C GLU A 391 -5.46 -23.92 37.32
N TRP A 392 -4.45 -23.27 36.77
CA TRP A 392 -4.42 -22.81 35.39
C TRP A 392 -4.76 -23.98 34.46
N VAL A 393 -5.62 -23.73 33.46
CA VAL A 393 -5.91 -24.73 32.42
C VAL A 393 -4.62 -25.02 31.66
N TYR A 394 -4.06 -26.19 31.95
CA TYR A 394 -2.90 -26.76 31.28
C TYR A 394 -3.28 -27.01 29.81
N PHE A 395 -2.62 -26.32 28.87
CA PHE A 395 -2.67 -26.70 27.45
C PHE A 395 -1.90 -28.02 27.27
N SER A 396 -2.58 -29.15 27.45
CA SER A 396 -2.04 -30.44 27.01
C SER A 396 -2.35 -30.63 25.51
N GLN A 397 -1.30 -30.85 24.73
CA GLN A 397 -1.30 -30.99 23.26
C GLN A 397 -2.02 -32.27 22.74
N HIS A 398 -2.81 -32.96 23.57
CA HIS A 398 -3.45 -34.23 23.20
C HIS A 398 -4.98 -34.15 23.03
N GLY A 399 -5.64 -33.09 23.53
CA GLY A 399 -7.10 -32.93 23.39
C GLY A 399 -7.54 -32.42 22.01
N THR A 400 -6.75 -31.59 21.35
CA THR A 400 -7.13 -30.93 20.09
C THR A 400 -7.09 -31.88 18.89
N LYS A 401 -6.20 -32.88 18.91
CA LYS A 401 -6.04 -33.81 17.79
C LYS A 401 -7.30 -34.64 17.53
N ARG A 402 -7.92 -35.14 18.60
CA ARG A 402 -9.08 -36.03 18.51
C ARG A 402 -10.38 -35.30 18.11
N ILE A 403 -10.53 -34.05 18.52
CA ILE A 403 -11.65 -33.18 18.14
C ILE A 403 -11.48 -32.70 16.69
N THR A 404 -10.25 -32.37 16.28
CA THR A 404 -9.93 -31.95 14.91
C THR A 404 -10.13 -33.11 13.93
N GLU A 405 -9.69 -34.33 14.26
CA GLU A 405 -9.91 -35.53 13.44
C GLU A 405 -11.40 -35.88 13.29
N HIS A 406 -12.19 -35.73 14.34
CA HIS A 406 -13.64 -35.98 14.27
C HIS A 406 -14.37 -34.95 13.40
N LEU A 407 -14.03 -33.66 13.55
CA LEU A 407 -14.62 -32.55 12.80
C LEU A 407 -14.23 -32.58 11.31
N PHE A 408 -12.98 -32.93 11.00
CA PHE A 408 -12.54 -33.13 9.62
C PHE A 408 -13.18 -34.38 9.00
N GLY A 409 -13.40 -35.46 9.76
CA GLY A 409 -14.13 -36.64 9.30
C GLY A 409 -15.58 -36.32 8.92
N THR A 410 -16.29 -35.53 9.75
CA THR A 410 -17.68 -35.14 9.46
C THR A 410 -17.78 -34.19 8.25
N LEU A 411 -16.84 -33.25 8.13
CA LEU A 411 -16.79 -32.34 6.98
C LEU A 411 -16.44 -33.06 5.67
N LEU A 412 -15.59 -34.09 5.73
CA LEU A 412 -15.23 -34.89 4.56
C LEU A 412 -16.41 -35.78 4.11
N ASP A 413 -17.14 -36.38 5.04
CA ASP A 413 -18.34 -37.18 4.72
C ASP A 413 -19.47 -36.33 4.15
N GLU A 414 -19.71 -35.12 4.68
CA GLU A 414 -20.69 -34.17 4.11
C GLU A 414 -20.29 -33.68 2.70
N THR A 415 -19.00 -33.59 2.41
CA THR A 415 -18.50 -33.17 1.10
C THR A 415 -18.58 -34.31 0.08
N LEU A 416 -18.36 -35.55 0.52
CA LEU A 416 -18.48 -36.76 -0.30
C LEU A 416 -19.95 -37.13 -0.59
N GLU A 417 -20.89 -36.85 0.32
CA GLU A 417 -22.33 -36.98 0.03
C GLU A 417 -22.83 -35.92 -0.96
N ARG A 418 -22.33 -34.68 -0.90
CA ARG A 418 -22.66 -33.65 -1.91
C ARG A 418 -22.12 -34.02 -3.30
N GLN A 419 -20.89 -34.52 -3.39
CA GLN A 419 -20.34 -34.98 -4.67
C GLN A 419 -21.03 -36.24 -5.21
N ARG A 420 -21.57 -37.11 -4.36
CA ARG A 420 -22.33 -38.30 -4.80
C ARG A 420 -23.69 -37.92 -5.38
N ASN A 421 -24.37 -36.93 -4.80
CA ASN A 421 -25.66 -36.44 -5.28
C ASN A 421 -25.52 -35.66 -6.62
N ASP A 422 -24.39 -34.96 -6.84
CA ASP A 422 -24.11 -34.28 -8.12
C ASP A 422 -23.76 -35.25 -9.28
N ILE A 423 -23.37 -36.49 -8.97
CA ILE A 423 -23.07 -37.54 -9.96
C ILE A 423 -24.33 -38.34 -10.33
N GLU A 424 -25.27 -38.54 -9.39
CA GLU A 424 -26.54 -39.23 -9.69
C GLU A 424 -27.51 -38.36 -10.53
N ASP A 425 -27.55 -37.04 -10.32
CA ASP A 425 -28.43 -36.13 -11.09
C ASP A 425 -27.98 -35.95 -12.56
N ASN A 426 -26.69 -36.15 -12.86
CA ASN A 426 -26.16 -36.08 -14.23
C ASN A 426 -26.30 -37.39 -15.04
N SER A 427 -26.83 -38.46 -14.44
CA SER A 427 -26.96 -39.77 -15.09
C SER A 427 -28.36 -40.09 -15.65
N LEU A 428 -29.35 -39.20 -15.46
CA LEU A 428 -30.76 -39.41 -15.84
C LEU A 428 -31.22 -38.69 -17.13
N GLN A 429 -30.33 -37.99 -17.85
CA GLN A 429 -30.64 -37.42 -19.16
C GLN A 429 -29.51 -37.65 -20.19
N ALA A 430 -29.25 -38.91 -20.55
CA ALA A 430 -28.47 -39.21 -21.75
C ALA A 430 -28.83 -40.59 -22.32
N GLY A 431 -29.95 -40.65 -23.04
CA GLY A 431 -30.28 -41.74 -23.95
C GLY A 431 -29.77 -41.44 -25.37
N SER A 432 -28.62 -42.04 -25.71
CA SER A 432 -28.24 -42.57 -27.03
C SER A 432 -27.96 -41.66 -28.25
N PHE A 433 -26.77 -41.86 -28.83
CA PHE A 433 -26.27 -41.55 -30.20
C PHE A 433 -26.08 -40.06 -30.57
N ASP A 434 -25.13 -39.61 -31.39
CA ASP A 434 -23.83 -40.06 -31.93
C ASP A 434 -23.20 -38.82 -32.61
N ASP A 435 -21.89 -38.84 -32.78
CA ASP A 435 -20.93 -37.89 -33.37
C ASP A 435 -21.40 -36.72 -34.27
N GLY A 436 -20.76 -35.56 -34.08
CA GLY A 436 -20.50 -34.61 -35.19
C GLY A 436 -20.46 -33.11 -34.86
N GLU A 437 -19.23 -32.57 -34.82
CA GLU A 437 -18.84 -31.20 -35.20
C GLU A 437 -19.65 -29.94 -34.75
N LYS A 438 -18.92 -29.10 -33.99
CA LYS A 438 -18.72 -27.64 -34.17
C LYS A 438 -19.90 -26.64 -34.08
N LEU A 439 -19.54 -25.58 -33.35
CA LEU A 439 -19.69 -24.16 -33.66
C LEU A 439 -20.90 -23.39 -33.10
N GLN A 440 -20.52 -22.37 -32.34
CA GLN A 440 -21.01 -20.99 -32.40
C GLN A 440 -22.43 -20.65 -31.93
N ALA A 441 -22.40 -19.88 -30.84
CA ALA A 441 -23.20 -18.69 -30.58
C ALA A 441 -24.68 -18.89 -30.24
N LEU A 442 -25.08 -18.26 -29.14
CA LEU A 442 -26.35 -17.59 -28.84
C LEU A 442 -26.28 -17.21 -27.35
N THR A 443 -25.60 -16.13 -26.97
CA THR A 443 -26.18 -14.79 -26.75
C THR A 443 -27.68 -14.74 -26.44
N GLU A 444 -27.94 -14.14 -25.27
CA GLU A 444 -29.07 -13.29 -24.87
C GLU A 444 -30.28 -13.87 -24.10
N LYS A 445 -30.50 -13.20 -22.94
CA LYS A 445 -31.74 -12.92 -22.20
C LYS A 445 -32.35 -14.01 -21.32
N SER A 446 -32.34 -13.76 -20.00
CA SER A 446 -33.48 -13.11 -19.33
C SER A 446 -33.10 -12.67 -17.91
N ALA A 447 -33.54 -11.45 -17.57
CA ALA A 447 -33.43 -10.80 -16.28
C ALA A 447 -34.71 -10.97 -15.44
N ASN A 448 -34.68 -10.38 -14.23
CA ASN A 448 -35.72 -10.16 -13.20
C ASN A 448 -35.70 -11.20 -12.06
N GLU A 449 -35.60 -10.88 -10.76
CA GLU A 449 -35.64 -9.64 -9.96
C GLU A 449 -35.10 -9.95 -8.52
N PRO A 450 -35.02 -9.02 -7.53
CA PRO A 450 -33.85 -8.85 -6.66
C PRO A 450 -34.00 -9.38 -5.22
N HIS A 451 -32.87 -9.76 -4.60
CA HIS A 451 -32.74 -9.89 -3.15
C HIS A 451 -31.72 -8.87 -2.60
N ASN A 452 -32.12 -8.18 -1.53
CA ASN A 452 -31.46 -7.01 -0.93
C ASN A 452 -30.64 -7.41 0.32
N PRO A 453 -29.30 -7.35 0.32
CA PRO A 453 -28.48 -7.66 1.49
C PRO A 453 -27.85 -6.38 2.07
N ILE A 454 -28.63 -5.59 2.81
CA ILE A 454 -28.13 -4.39 3.51
C ILE A 454 -28.01 -4.60 5.03
N GLN A 455 -28.44 -5.75 5.59
CA GLN A 455 -28.57 -5.86 7.06
C GLN A 455 -27.49 -6.63 7.84
N ASP A 456 -26.57 -7.37 7.21
CA ASP A 456 -25.64 -8.26 7.97
C ASP A 456 -24.18 -7.81 8.05
N HIS A 457 -23.81 -6.63 7.51
CA HIS A 457 -22.38 -6.23 7.39
C HIS A 457 -21.88 -5.23 8.43
N ILE A 458 -22.60 -5.03 9.54
CA ILE A 458 -22.18 -4.13 10.62
C ILE A 458 -21.99 -4.92 11.91
N THR A 459 -21.00 -5.81 11.97
CA THR A 459 -20.42 -6.22 13.26
C THR A 459 -18.98 -6.72 13.12
N ASN A 460 -18.07 -5.91 13.65
CA ASN A 460 -16.74 -6.25 14.16
C ASN A 460 -15.53 -6.30 13.19
N PRO A 461 -14.90 -5.15 12.88
CA PRO A 461 -13.69 -5.04 12.05
C PRO A 461 -12.42 -5.73 12.62
N ILE A 462 -12.40 -6.03 13.92
CA ILE A 462 -11.23 -6.58 14.61
C ILE A 462 -11.01 -8.07 14.26
N ILE A 463 -12.09 -8.85 14.19
CA ILE A 463 -12.04 -10.29 13.90
C ILE A 463 -11.61 -10.55 12.45
N TYR A 464 -12.02 -9.68 11.51
CA TYR A 464 -11.61 -9.79 10.11
C TYR A 464 -10.14 -9.38 9.91
N ARG A 465 -9.64 -8.42 10.70
CA ARG A 465 -8.24 -7.96 10.70
C ARG A 465 -7.27 -9.05 11.15
N GLU A 466 -7.65 -9.90 12.11
CA GLU A 466 -6.83 -11.04 12.56
C GLU A 466 -6.77 -12.17 11.53
N LYS A 467 -7.88 -12.49 10.84
CA LYS A 467 -7.90 -13.53 9.80
C LYS A 467 -6.95 -13.22 8.65
N VAL A 468 -6.93 -11.98 8.18
CA VAL A 468 -6.07 -11.55 7.07
C VAL A 468 -4.57 -11.56 7.46
N ILE A 469 -4.24 -11.14 8.68
CA ILE A 469 -2.85 -11.21 9.19
C ILE A 469 -2.39 -12.66 9.32
N THR A 470 -3.28 -13.57 9.75
CA THR A 470 -2.97 -15.00 9.93
C THR A 470 -2.78 -15.72 8.60
N GLU A 471 -3.60 -15.44 7.58
CA GLU A 471 -3.43 -15.95 6.22
C GLU A 471 -2.13 -15.45 5.56
N TYR A 472 -1.76 -14.20 5.85
CA TYR A 472 -0.52 -13.61 5.36
C TYR A 472 0.73 -14.22 6.01
N VAL A 473 0.70 -14.50 7.32
CA VAL A 473 1.80 -15.22 8.00
C VAL A 473 1.98 -16.62 7.40
N LYS A 474 0.89 -17.36 7.13
CA LYS A 474 0.95 -18.68 6.49
C LYS A 474 1.61 -18.63 5.10
N ASN A 475 1.31 -17.62 4.30
CA ASN A 475 1.88 -17.45 2.96
C ASN A 475 3.35 -17.00 2.95
N ILE A 476 3.83 -16.34 4.02
CA ILE A 476 5.24 -15.92 4.13
C ILE A 476 6.12 -17.02 4.71
N THR A 477 5.61 -17.84 5.64
CA THR A 477 6.45 -18.83 6.34
C THR A 477 6.63 -20.15 5.60
N GLY A 478 5.88 -20.41 4.52
CA GLY A 478 6.05 -21.61 3.68
C GLY A 478 5.94 -22.93 4.43
N TYR A 479 5.13 -22.99 5.50
CA TYR A 479 5.01 -24.19 6.33
C TYR A 479 3.98 -25.14 5.69
N GLU A 480 4.44 -26.09 4.88
CA GLU A 480 3.67 -27.26 4.46
C GLU A 480 3.77 -28.32 5.56
N ASP A 481 2.62 -28.75 6.11
CA ASP A 481 2.53 -29.92 7.00
C ASP A 481 2.86 -31.19 6.20
N THR A 482 4.14 -31.57 6.18
CA THR A 482 4.56 -32.93 5.80
C THR A 482 5.38 -33.52 6.94
N PHE A 483 4.79 -34.43 7.72
CA PHE A 483 5.56 -35.44 8.44
C PHE A 483 4.85 -36.81 8.40
N PRO A 484 5.61 -37.91 8.27
CA PRO A 484 5.12 -39.25 7.99
C PRO A 484 4.63 -39.96 9.26
N LEU A 485 3.72 -40.91 9.08
CA LEU A 485 3.23 -41.81 10.14
C LEU A 485 4.37 -42.71 10.66
N PRO A 486 4.51 -42.91 11.98
CA PRO A 486 5.37 -43.97 12.51
C PRO A 486 4.72 -45.33 12.22
N GLN A 487 5.50 -46.24 11.64
CA GLN A 487 5.19 -47.66 11.68
C GLN A 487 5.30 -48.17 13.11
N ASN A 488 4.18 -48.65 13.66
CA ASN A 488 4.03 -49.95 14.33
C ASN A 488 2.58 -50.16 14.75
#